data_AF-A0AAI9SVJ0-F1
#
_entry.id   AF-A0AAI9SVJ0-F1
#
_cell.length_a   1.000
_cell.length_b   1.000
_cell.length_c   1.000
_cell.angle_alpha   90.00
_cell.angle_beta   90.00
_cell.angle_gamma   90.00
#
_symmetry.space_group_name_H-M   'P 1'
#
loop_
_entity.id
_entity.type
_entity.pdbx_description
1 polymer ?
#
loop_
_entity_poly.entity_id
_entity_poly.type
_entity_poly.pdbx_seq_one_letter_code
_entity_poly.pdbx_strand_id
1 'polypeptide(L)'
;MSVVGSLIFCTYCGNLLDSHSSTSNIECQICSASYPKSDFVNLQVVTKSSDDAFPSKLKSARSVVKTSLKKDELDEGATIKEKCPKCGNEEMQYHTLQLRSADEGATVFYTCTNCAYRFRTNN
;
A
#
# COMPACT_ATOMS: atom_id res chain seq x y z
N MET A 1 1.98 -40.03 2.39
CA MET A 1 0.95 -39.16 1.79
C MET A 1 1.66 -38.08 0.99
N SER A 2 1.36 -37.97 -0.30
CA SER A 2 2.01 -37.09 -1.27
C SER A 2 1.05 -35.99 -1.73
N VAL A 3 0.41 -35.31 -0.77
CA VAL A 3 -0.63 -34.30 -1.00
C VAL A 3 -0.15 -32.95 -0.47
N VAL A 4 -0.27 -31.90 -1.29
CA VAL A 4 0.03 -30.51 -0.93
C VAL A 4 -1.19 -29.66 -1.23
N GLY A 5 -1.98 -29.33 -0.21
CA GLY A 5 -3.24 -28.62 -0.37
C GLY A 5 -4.23 -29.43 -1.21
N SER A 6 -4.62 -28.92 -2.39
CA SER A 6 -5.48 -29.62 -3.36
C SER A 6 -4.70 -30.44 -4.40
N LEU A 7 -3.36 -30.35 -4.41
CA LEU A 7 -2.52 -31.03 -5.39
C LEU A 7 -2.10 -32.41 -4.87
N ILE A 8 -2.21 -33.43 -5.73
CA ILE A 8 -1.90 -34.82 -5.39
C ILE A 8 -0.77 -35.29 -6.29
N PHE A 9 0.30 -35.84 -5.71
CA PHE A 9 1.46 -36.33 -6.45
C PHE A 9 1.59 -37.84 -6.34
N CYS A 10 2.14 -38.47 -7.37
CA CYS A 10 2.48 -39.88 -7.39
C CYS A 10 3.66 -40.16 -6.44
N THR A 11 3.56 -41.19 -5.58
CA THR A 11 4.63 -41.55 -4.64
C THR A 11 5.86 -42.17 -5.30
N TYR A 12 5.72 -42.69 -6.52
CA TYR A 12 6.80 -43.39 -7.22
C TYR A 12 7.61 -42.47 -8.13
N CYS A 13 6.96 -41.65 -8.95
CA CYS A 13 7.63 -40.81 -9.95
C CYS A 13 7.52 -39.30 -9.68
N GLY A 14 6.77 -38.87 -8.66
CA GLY A 14 6.59 -37.45 -8.33
C GLY A 14 5.68 -36.67 -9.28
N ASN A 15 5.06 -37.31 -10.27
CA ASN A 15 4.15 -36.63 -11.21
C ASN A 15 2.86 -36.14 -10.52
N LEU A 16 2.29 -35.03 -11.00
CA LEU A 16 0.97 -34.55 -10.57
C LEU A 16 -0.11 -35.51 -11.10
N LEU A 17 -0.98 -35.99 -10.20
CA LEU A 17 -2.11 -36.84 -10.53
C LEU A 17 -3.32 -35.99 -10.91
N ASP A 18 -4.05 -36.40 -11.94
CA ASP A 18 -5.27 -35.73 -12.37
C ASP A 18 -6.48 -36.21 -11.55
N SER A 19 -7.21 -35.26 -10.97
CA SER A 19 -8.40 -35.53 -10.15
C SER A 19 -9.70 -35.61 -10.98
N HIS A 20 -9.65 -35.21 -12.25
CA HIS A 20 -10.81 -35.09 -13.14
C HIS A 20 -11.26 -36.40 -13.82
N SER A 21 -10.87 -37.58 -13.29
CA SER A 21 -11.35 -38.86 -13.84
C SER A 21 -12.77 -39.22 -13.36
N SER A 22 -13.59 -39.70 -14.29
CA SER A 22 -14.91 -40.30 -14.05
C SER A 22 -14.83 -41.72 -13.46
N THR A 23 -13.63 -42.31 -13.42
CA THR A 23 -13.37 -43.64 -12.84
C THR A 23 -13.14 -43.59 -11.33
N SER A 24 -13.34 -44.72 -10.65
CA SER A 24 -13.11 -44.87 -9.21
C SER A 24 -11.63 -44.78 -8.79
N ASN A 25 -10.70 -45.00 -9.73
CA ASN A 25 -9.27 -44.97 -9.51
C ASN A 25 -8.61 -43.90 -10.39
N ILE A 26 -7.54 -43.30 -9.87
CA ILE A 26 -6.67 -42.33 -10.53
C ILE A 26 -5.38 -43.03 -10.92
N GLU A 27 -5.03 -43.01 -12.21
CA GLU A 27 -3.80 -43.62 -12.72
C GLU A 27 -2.75 -42.56 -13.06
N CYS A 28 -1.50 -42.82 -12.68
CA CYS A 28 -0.37 -41.99 -13.04
C CYS A 28 0.07 -42.20 -14.49
N GLN A 29 0.05 -41.14 -15.30
CA GLN A 29 0.42 -41.18 -16.72
C GLN A 29 1.89 -41.58 -17.03
N ILE A 30 2.77 -41.56 -16.02
CA ILE A 30 4.21 -41.82 -16.23
C ILE A 30 4.61 -43.23 -15.78
N CYS A 31 4.10 -43.69 -14.63
CA CYS A 31 4.50 -44.95 -14.02
C CYS A 31 3.36 -45.96 -13.87
N SER A 32 2.15 -45.62 -14.35
CA SER A 32 0.94 -46.45 -14.28
C SER A 32 0.53 -46.89 -12.86
N ALA A 33 1.04 -46.23 -11.82
CA ALA A 33 0.59 -46.44 -10.46
C ALA A 33 -0.89 -46.01 -10.32
N SER A 34 -1.70 -46.85 -9.69
CA SER A 34 -3.14 -46.65 -9.51
C SER A 34 -3.45 -46.32 -8.05
N TYR A 35 -4.25 -45.29 -7.82
CA TYR A 35 -4.66 -44.83 -6.49
C TYR A 35 -6.18 -44.73 -6.41
N PRO A 36 -6.81 -45.18 -5.30
CA PRO A 36 -8.24 -45.07 -5.13
C PRO A 36 -8.66 -43.62 -4.87
N LYS A 37 -9.75 -43.17 -5.49
CA LYS A 37 -10.25 -41.80 -5.34
C LYS A 37 -10.76 -41.51 -3.93
N SER A 38 -11.16 -42.54 -3.18
CA SER A 38 -11.62 -42.46 -1.78
C SER A 38 -10.65 -41.73 -0.87
N ASP A 39 -9.35 -41.87 -1.14
CA ASP A 39 -8.29 -41.37 -0.27
C ASP A 39 -8.11 -39.85 -0.39
N PHE A 40 -8.73 -39.24 -1.41
CA PHE A 40 -8.56 -37.82 -1.76
C PHE A 40 -9.88 -37.02 -1.78
N VAL A 41 -10.98 -37.55 -1.22
CA VAL A 41 -12.32 -36.96 -1.35
C VAL A 41 -12.51 -35.66 -0.55
N ASN A 42 -11.69 -35.39 0.46
CA ASN A 42 -11.88 -34.27 1.39
C ASN A 42 -10.67 -33.31 1.46
N LEU A 43 -10.10 -32.94 0.31
CA LEU A 43 -9.02 -31.95 0.26
C LEU A 43 -9.59 -30.53 0.31
N GLN A 44 -9.38 -29.83 1.42
CA GLN A 44 -9.80 -28.44 1.59
C GLN A 44 -8.59 -27.50 1.51
N VAL A 45 -8.72 -26.43 0.71
CA VAL A 45 -7.76 -25.32 0.69
C VAL A 45 -8.46 -24.07 1.19
N VAL A 46 -7.92 -23.48 2.26
CA VAL A 46 -8.41 -22.20 2.80
C VAL A 46 -7.52 -21.09 2.26
N THR A 47 -8.08 -20.25 1.38
CA THR A 47 -7.42 -19.03 0.91
C THR A 47 -7.96 -17.82 1.66
N LYS A 48 -7.10 -16.82 1.85
CA LYS A 48 -7.47 -15.51 2.42
C LYS A 48 -7.01 -14.43 1.45
N SER A 49 -7.80 -13.36 1.34
CA SER A 49 -7.39 -12.18 0.59
C SER A 49 -6.13 -11.57 1.20
N SER A 50 -5.27 -10.98 0.38
CA SER A 50 -4.09 -10.27 0.89
C SER A 50 -4.50 -9.08 1.76
N ASP A 51 -3.61 -8.71 2.68
CA ASP A 51 -3.81 -7.55 3.54
C ASP A 51 -3.81 -6.22 2.77
N ASP A 52 -3.43 -6.19 1.49
CA ASP A 52 -3.50 -4.97 0.67
C ASP A 52 -4.60 -5.02 -0.41
N ALA A 53 -5.35 -6.12 -0.51
CA ALA A 53 -6.38 -6.28 -1.53
C ALA A 53 -7.49 -5.20 -1.48
N PHE A 54 -7.73 -4.63 -0.30
CA PHE A 54 -8.83 -3.69 -0.06
C PHE A 54 -8.35 -2.46 0.74
N PRO A 55 -7.73 -1.46 0.09
CA PRO A 55 -7.34 -0.22 0.76
C PRO A 55 -8.60 0.60 1.08
N SER A 56 -8.75 1.02 2.35
CA SER A 56 -9.88 1.83 2.80
C SER A 56 -9.49 2.70 3.99
N LYS A 57 -10.24 3.79 4.22
CA LYS A 57 -10.04 4.67 5.39
C LYS A 57 -10.12 3.89 6.72
N LEU A 58 -11.05 2.95 6.83
CA LEU A 58 -11.21 2.08 8.01
C LEU A 58 -10.00 1.17 8.21
N LYS A 59 -9.40 0.69 7.13
CA LYS A 59 -8.22 -0.16 7.19
C LYS A 59 -6.96 0.64 7.55
N SER A 60 -6.79 1.82 6.97
CA SER A 60 -5.73 2.74 7.35
C SER A 60 -5.85 3.15 8.82
N ALA A 61 -7.07 3.36 9.33
CA ALA A 61 -7.32 3.66 10.75
C ALA A 61 -7.00 2.49 11.71
N ARG A 62 -6.92 1.25 11.21
CA ARG A 62 -6.45 0.08 11.99
C ARG A 62 -4.92 -0.03 12.04
N SER A 63 -4.20 0.79 11.29
CA SER A 63 -2.75 0.81 11.34
C SER A 63 -2.26 1.31 12.70
N VAL A 64 -1.16 0.73 13.19
CA VAL A 64 -0.50 1.16 14.43
C VAL A 64 0.22 2.50 14.23
N VAL A 65 0.56 2.85 12.99
CA VAL A 65 1.18 4.13 12.64
C VAL A 65 0.12 5.16 12.24
N LYS A 66 0.40 6.44 12.50
CA LYS A 66 -0.45 7.54 12.03
C LYS A 66 -0.48 7.55 10.49
N THR A 67 -1.60 7.14 9.89
CA THR A 67 -1.83 7.19 8.43
C THR A 67 -2.45 8.51 7.96
N SER A 68 -2.79 9.40 8.88
CA SER A 68 -3.43 10.68 8.56
C SER A 68 -3.00 11.73 9.56
N LEU A 69 -2.65 12.90 9.05
CA LEU A 69 -2.30 14.08 9.85
C LEU A 69 -3.58 14.84 10.21
N LYS A 70 -3.67 15.32 11.45
CA LYS A 70 -4.74 16.24 11.85
C LYS A 70 -4.47 17.61 11.24
N LYS A 71 -5.53 18.38 10.98
CA LYS A 71 -5.40 19.73 10.42
C LYS A 71 -4.54 20.66 11.28
N ASP A 72 -4.57 20.49 12.60
CA ASP A 72 -3.79 21.30 13.55
C ASP A 72 -2.33 20.84 13.70
N GLU A 73 -1.98 19.65 13.21
CA GLU A 73 -0.57 19.18 13.15
C GLU A 73 0.12 19.61 11.85
N LEU A 74 -0.60 20.26 10.93
CA LEU A 74 -0.07 20.83 9.69
C LEU A 74 0.41 22.26 9.95
N ASP A 75 1.39 22.44 10.82
CA ASP A 75 2.09 23.72 10.88
C ASP A 75 3.04 23.78 9.66
N GLU A 76 2.63 24.50 8.61
CA GLU A 76 3.26 24.46 7.27
C GLU A 76 4.69 25.04 7.24
N GLY A 77 5.26 25.51 8.35
CA GLY A 77 6.67 25.90 8.39
C GLY A 77 7.05 26.89 9.49
N ALA A 78 8.24 27.47 9.36
CA ALA A 78 8.73 28.50 10.27
C ALA A 78 7.96 29.82 10.08
N THR A 79 7.73 30.54 11.19
CA THR A 79 7.09 31.85 11.19
C THR A 79 8.11 32.99 11.27
N ILE A 80 7.76 34.13 10.69
CA ILE A 80 8.55 35.36 10.70
C ILE A 80 7.63 36.57 10.99
N LYS A 81 8.22 37.62 11.58
CA LYS A 81 7.56 38.89 11.85
C LYS A 81 7.47 39.74 10.58
N GLU A 82 6.50 39.46 9.73
CA GLU A 82 6.23 40.18 8.49
C GLU A 82 4.76 40.61 8.46
N LYS A 83 4.49 41.86 8.08
CA LYS A 83 3.12 42.39 8.13
C LYS A 83 2.31 41.96 6.91
N CYS A 84 1.18 41.31 7.14
CA CYS A 84 0.28 40.90 6.08
C CYS A 84 -0.33 42.13 5.35
N PRO A 85 -0.16 42.25 4.02
CA PRO A 85 -0.71 43.39 3.27
C PRO A 85 -2.24 43.38 3.21
N LYS A 86 -2.89 42.24 3.46
CA LYS A 86 -4.35 42.08 3.36
C LYS A 86 -5.10 42.29 4.67
N CYS A 87 -4.56 41.79 5.79
CA CYS A 87 -5.25 41.81 7.09
C CYS A 87 -4.47 42.51 8.21
N GLY A 88 -3.21 42.90 7.96
CA GLY A 88 -2.38 43.59 8.94
C GLY A 88 -1.80 42.71 10.05
N ASN A 89 -1.95 41.38 10.00
CA ASN A 89 -1.31 40.46 10.94
C ASN A 89 0.22 40.60 10.92
N GLU A 90 0.88 40.49 12.08
CA GLU A 90 2.34 40.66 12.19
C GLU A 90 3.15 39.38 12.00
N GLU A 91 2.49 38.21 11.95
CA GLU A 91 3.14 36.92 11.78
C GLU A 91 2.73 36.24 10.46
N MET A 92 3.72 35.71 9.75
CA MET A 92 3.54 34.95 8.51
C MET A 92 4.44 33.71 8.51
N GLN A 93 3.94 32.60 7.98
CA GLN A 93 4.76 31.44 7.66
C GLN A 93 5.54 31.71 6.38
N TYR A 94 6.80 31.27 6.32
CA TYR A 94 7.60 31.42 5.11
C TYR A 94 8.30 30.12 4.71
N HIS A 95 8.52 29.95 3.41
CA HIS A 95 9.40 28.94 2.85
C HIS A 95 10.14 29.50 1.64
N THR A 96 11.37 29.03 1.41
CA THR A 96 12.24 29.54 0.35
C THR A 96 12.44 28.47 -0.72
N LEU A 97 12.30 28.85 -1.98
CA LEU A 97 12.55 28.00 -3.14
C LEU A 97 13.38 28.76 -4.17
N GLN A 98 14.42 28.12 -4.71
CA GLN A 98 15.17 28.68 -5.82
C GLN A 98 14.40 28.40 -7.12
N LEU A 99 13.92 29.45 -7.78
CA LEU A 99 13.14 29.34 -9.01
C LEU A 99 13.91 29.78 -10.25
N ARG A 100 15.10 30.36 -10.06
CA ARG A 100 15.91 30.95 -11.13
C ARG A 100 17.35 30.42 -11.08
N SER A 101 18.20 31.00 -11.91
CA SER A 101 19.62 30.67 -11.98
C SER A 101 20.29 30.75 -10.61
N ALA A 102 21.37 30.00 -10.42
CA ALA A 102 22.12 29.95 -9.16
C ALA A 102 22.69 31.32 -8.74
N ASP A 103 22.87 32.23 -9.69
CA ASP A 103 23.39 33.58 -9.49
C ASP A 103 22.34 34.57 -8.92
N GLU A 104 21.05 34.19 -8.90
CA GLU A 104 19.96 35.03 -8.40
C GLU A 104 19.52 34.63 -6.97
N GLY A 105 18.94 35.57 -6.24
CA GLY A 105 18.44 35.34 -4.89
C GLY A 105 17.27 34.33 -4.85
N ALA A 106 17.12 33.67 -3.70
CA ALA A 106 16.02 32.73 -3.49
C ALA A 106 14.67 33.45 -3.47
N THR A 107 13.64 32.80 -4.02
CA THR A 107 12.27 33.32 -3.90
C THR A 107 11.67 32.88 -2.58
N VAL A 108 11.18 33.85 -1.80
CA VAL A 108 10.51 33.61 -0.52
C VAL A 108 9.00 33.61 -0.72
N PHE A 109 8.34 32.55 -0.29
CA PHE A 109 6.90 32.41 -0.28
C PHE A 109 6.39 32.66 1.13
N TYR A 110 5.43 33.57 1.27
CA TYR A 110 4.79 33.91 2.54
C TYR A 110 3.34 33.45 2.54
N THR A 111 2.90 32.86 3.64
CA THR A 111 1.51 32.48 3.92
C THR A 111 1.07 33.12 5.23
N CYS A 112 0.01 33.93 5.19
CA CYS A 112 -0.54 34.55 6.40
C CYS A 112 -1.21 33.49 7.29
N THR A 113 -0.86 33.46 8.57
CA THR A 113 -1.43 32.52 9.55
C THR A 113 -2.91 32.79 9.85
N ASN A 114 -3.36 34.05 9.72
CA ASN A 114 -4.74 34.45 10.04
C ASN A 114 -5.69 34.34 8.81
N CYS A 115 -5.31 34.94 7.68
CA CYS A 115 -6.21 35.05 6.51
C CYS A 115 -5.87 34.12 5.34
N ALA A 116 -4.85 33.25 5.50
CA ALA A 116 -4.36 32.33 4.47
C ALA A 116 -3.96 33.00 3.13
N TYR A 117 -3.71 34.31 3.14
CA TYR A 117 -3.22 35.03 1.96
C TYR A 117 -1.77 34.61 1.66
N ARG A 118 -1.51 34.27 0.40
CA ARG A 118 -0.21 33.81 -0.09
C ARG A 118 0.36 34.82 -1.08
N PHE A 119 1.62 35.18 -0.90
CA PHE A 119 2.37 35.97 -1.87
C PHE A 119 3.83 35.54 -1.91
N ARG A 120 4.55 35.99 -2.94
CA ARG A 120 5.98 35.69 -3.11
C ARG A 120 6.76 36.98 -3.25
N THR A 121 7.96 36.98 -2.69
CA THR A 121 8.96 38.03 -2.86
C THR A 121 10.18 37.41 -3.51
N ASN A 122 10.64 38.01 -4.60
CA ASN A 122 11.89 37.66 -5.23
C ASN A 122 12.94 38.68 -4.78
N ASN A 123 13.99 38.19 -4.13
CA ASN A 123 15.14 38.99 -3.72
C ASN A 123 16.25 38.89 -4.75
#